data_AF-A0A2P6WI09-F1
#
_entry.id   AF-A0A2P6WI09-F1
#
_cell.length_a   1.000
_cell.length_b   1.000
_cell.length_c   1.000
_cell.angle_alpha   90.00
_cell.angle_beta   90.00
_cell.angle_gamma   90.00
#
_symmetry.space_group_name_H-M   'P 1'
#
loop_
_entity.id
_entity.type
_entity.pdbx_description
1 polymer ?
#
loop_
_entity_poly.entity_id
_entity_poly.type
_entity_poly.pdbx_seq_one_letter_code
_entity_poly.pdbx_strand_id
1 'polypeptide(L)'
;MRSLLIRVVLGSALLLASAGFVSAQQQYGAMDSEGRLTGAEVKELSRSQNPQDHLRLAAYFRHEAREQEKMAAIHEEMLAATPGSVAGPVSGTGTELQMQSRDFAYNARRAARSAIEMAKEQEAIASRLQQTQTAPR
;
A
#
# COMPACT_ATOMS: atom_id res chain seq x y z
N MET A 1 -8.21 -48.80 20.76
CA MET A 1 -7.97 -48.51 19.32
C MET A 1 -9.14 -47.73 18.75
N ARG A 2 -8.95 -46.45 18.47
CA ARG A 2 -9.55 -45.67 17.36
C ARG A 2 -9.06 -44.22 17.51
N SER A 3 -8.11 -43.87 16.64
CA SER A 3 -7.52 -42.55 16.49
C SER A 3 -8.39 -41.66 15.60
N LEU A 4 -7.91 -40.42 15.42
CA LEU A 4 -8.28 -39.42 14.41
C LEU A 4 -9.32 -38.38 14.82
N LEU A 5 -8.87 -37.33 15.49
CA LEU A 5 -9.22 -35.95 15.10
C LEU A 5 -8.01 -35.02 15.38
N ILE A 6 -6.99 -35.12 14.53
CA ILE A 6 -6.04 -34.03 14.30
C ILE A 6 -6.74 -33.07 13.33
N ARG A 7 -7.13 -31.89 13.79
CA ARG A 7 -7.50 -30.77 12.92
C ARG A 7 -6.81 -29.50 13.43
N VAL A 8 -5.58 -29.34 12.94
CA VAL A 8 -4.99 -28.10 12.43
C VAL A 8 -5.53 -26.81 13.05
N VAL A 9 -4.93 -26.39 14.16
CA VAL A 9 -4.87 -24.98 14.57
C VAL A 9 -3.40 -24.58 14.46
N LEU A 10 -2.90 -24.46 13.24
CA LEU A 10 -1.56 -23.93 12.97
C LEU A 10 -1.67 -23.01 11.76
N GLY A 11 -1.51 -21.72 11.99
CA GLY A 11 -1.53 -20.73 10.92
C GLY A 11 -1.73 -19.27 11.34
N SER A 12 -1.86 -18.95 12.64
CA SER A 12 -1.97 -17.56 13.11
C SER A 12 -0.61 -16.96 13.49
N ALA A 13 0.40 -17.09 12.62
CA ALA A 13 1.73 -16.58 12.92
C ALA A 13 2.51 -16.18 11.65
N LEU A 14 2.03 -15.18 10.89
CA LEU A 14 2.93 -14.37 10.05
C LEU A 14 2.32 -13.05 9.53
N LEU A 15 1.98 -12.11 10.43
CA LEU A 15 1.71 -10.72 10.00
C LEU A 15 2.35 -9.72 10.98
N LEU A 16 3.68 -9.77 11.04
CA LEU A 16 4.55 -8.75 11.60
C LEU A 16 5.68 -8.49 10.60
N ALA A 17 5.47 -7.57 9.66
CA ALA A 17 6.53 -6.77 9.01
C ALA A 17 5.95 -5.88 7.89
N SER A 18 5.28 -4.81 8.28
CA SER A 18 5.21 -3.61 7.44
C SER A 18 5.16 -2.36 8.33
N ALA A 19 6.04 -2.34 9.33
CA ALA A 19 6.52 -1.10 9.92
C ALA A 19 7.83 -0.75 9.21
N GLY A 20 7.82 0.34 8.45
CA GLY A 20 9.03 0.91 7.87
C GLY A 20 8.89 1.28 6.42
N PHE A 21 8.15 2.36 6.14
CA PHE A 21 8.50 3.40 5.17
C PHE A 21 7.65 4.64 5.51
N VAL A 22 7.91 5.24 6.68
CA VAL A 22 7.54 6.63 6.95
C VAL A 22 8.83 7.42 6.74
N SER A 23 9.03 7.91 5.54
CA SER A 23 10.09 8.87 5.24
C SER A 23 9.48 10.01 4.42
N ALA A 24 9.48 11.19 5.03
CA ALA A 24 9.32 12.51 4.44
C ALA A 24 7.95 12.92 3.87
N GLN A 25 6.88 12.95 4.70
CA GLN A 25 5.74 13.83 4.43
C GLN A 25 4.99 14.36 5.66
N GLN A 26 5.60 14.30 6.84
CA GLN A 26 5.04 14.94 8.05
C GLN A 26 5.28 16.45 8.02
N GLN A 27 4.60 17.21 7.13
CA GLN A 27 4.27 18.62 7.42
C GLN A 27 3.29 19.33 6.46
N TYR A 28 2.59 18.62 5.58
CA TYR A 28 1.47 19.21 4.84
C TYR A 28 0.35 18.17 4.71
N GLY A 29 -0.78 18.42 5.39
CA GLY A 29 -1.99 17.61 5.22
C GLY A 29 -2.63 17.11 6.52
N ALA A 30 -2.84 17.99 7.50
CA ALA A 30 -3.93 17.82 8.46
C ALA A 30 -5.25 18.33 7.83
N MET A 31 -5.58 17.84 6.64
CA MET A 31 -6.87 18.08 5.99
C MET A 31 -7.36 16.76 5.37
N ASP A 32 -8.61 16.45 5.68
CA ASP A 32 -9.50 15.43 5.10
C ASP A 32 -9.37 13.98 5.60
N SER A 33 -9.85 13.77 6.84
CA SER A 33 -10.08 12.46 7.46
C SER A 33 -11.54 11.97 7.43
N GLU A 34 -12.40 12.49 6.54
CA GLU A 34 -13.81 12.04 6.46
C GLU A 34 -14.04 10.80 5.57
N GLY A 35 -13.00 10.18 5.00
CA GLY A 35 -13.16 8.97 4.18
C GLY A 35 -11.96 8.03 4.06
N ARG A 36 -10.82 8.36 4.70
CA ARG A 36 -9.60 7.54 4.65
C ARG A 36 -9.46 6.73 5.93
N LEU A 37 -9.21 5.44 5.79
CA LEU A 37 -8.90 4.57 6.93
C LEU A 37 -7.57 5.01 7.56
N THR A 38 -7.57 5.17 8.88
CA THR A 38 -6.37 5.33 9.68
C THR A 38 -5.58 4.02 9.75
N GLY A 39 -4.29 4.09 10.10
CA GLY A 39 -3.47 2.88 10.28
C GLY A 39 -4.01 1.94 11.38
N ALA A 40 -4.70 2.48 12.39
CA ALA A 40 -5.37 1.69 13.42
C ALA A 40 -6.57 0.93 12.84
N GLU A 41 -7.41 1.59 12.04
CA GLU A 41 -8.57 0.97 11.39
C GLU A 41 -8.14 -0.09 10.36
N VAL A 42 -7.08 0.15 9.57
CA VAL A 42 -6.53 -0.86 8.66
C VAL A 42 -6.11 -2.12 9.42
N LYS A 43 -5.44 -1.93 10.56
CA LYS A 43 -4.99 -3.04 11.42
C LYS A 43 -6.16 -3.79 12.05
N GLU A 44 -7.21 -3.09 12.45
CA GLU A 44 -8.41 -3.72 13.00
C GLU A 44 -9.16 -4.51 11.93
N LEU A 45 -9.47 -3.89 10.80
CA LEU A 45 -10.20 -4.51 9.69
C LEU A 45 -9.47 -5.74 9.14
N SER A 46 -8.12 -5.74 9.13
CA SER A 46 -7.35 -6.88 8.60
C SER A 46 -7.47 -8.16 9.42
N ARG A 47 -8.00 -8.05 10.65
CA ARG A 47 -8.27 -9.19 11.54
C ARG A 47 -9.73 -9.62 11.52
N SER A 48 -10.59 -8.85 10.85
CA SER A 48 -12.01 -9.15 10.79
C SER A 48 -12.26 -10.49 10.11
N GLN A 49 -13.36 -11.15 10.47
CA GLN A 49 -13.87 -12.32 9.75
C GLN A 49 -15.06 -11.95 8.85
N ASN A 50 -15.38 -10.65 8.77
CA ASN A 50 -16.43 -10.12 7.92
C ASN A 50 -15.88 -9.87 6.49
N PRO A 51 -16.43 -10.52 5.45
CA PRO A 51 -16.01 -10.28 4.08
C PRO A 51 -16.08 -8.81 3.64
N GLN A 52 -17.05 -8.04 4.16
CA GLN A 52 -17.22 -6.64 3.78
C GLN A 52 -16.07 -5.77 4.27
N ASP A 53 -15.47 -6.10 5.41
CA ASP A 53 -14.31 -5.37 5.95
C ASP A 53 -13.08 -5.57 5.07
N HIS A 54 -12.89 -6.79 4.55
CA HIS A 54 -11.83 -7.07 3.58
C HIS A 54 -12.06 -6.38 2.23
N LEU A 55 -13.30 -6.27 1.75
CA LEU A 55 -13.61 -5.47 0.55
C LEU A 55 -13.34 -3.98 0.78
N ARG A 56 -13.63 -3.46 1.98
CA ARG A 56 -13.30 -2.09 2.36
C ARG A 56 -11.78 -1.86 2.37
N LEU A 57 -11.00 -2.82 2.87
CA LEU A 57 -9.54 -2.79 2.80
C LEU A 57 -9.02 -2.84 1.36
N ALA A 58 -9.63 -3.66 0.49
CA ALA A 58 -9.25 -3.70 -0.91
C ALA A 58 -9.48 -2.34 -1.60
N ALA A 59 -10.61 -1.68 -1.32
CA ALA A 59 -10.89 -0.34 -1.82
C ALA A 59 -9.87 0.69 -1.32
N TYR A 60 -9.50 0.62 -0.03
CA TYR A 60 -8.46 1.46 0.56
C TYR A 60 -7.11 1.28 -0.15
N PHE A 61 -6.64 0.04 -0.34
CA PHE A 61 -5.36 -0.20 -0.99
C PHE A 61 -5.36 0.20 -2.48
N ARG A 62 -6.50 0.09 -3.18
CA ARG A 62 -6.63 0.66 -4.54
C ARG A 62 -6.54 2.17 -4.55
N HIS A 63 -7.09 2.83 -3.54
CA HIS A 63 -6.95 4.27 -3.40
C HIS A 63 -5.47 4.65 -3.17
N GLU A 64 -4.81 3.99 -2.21
CA GLU A 64 -3.37 4.20 -1.97
C GLU A 64 -2.53 3.97 -3.24
N ALA A 65 -2.84 2.92 -4.03
CA ALA A 65 -2.14 2.69 -5.29
C ALA A 65 -2.26 3.88 -6.26
N ARG A 66 -3.47 4.45 -6.42
CA ARG A 66 -3.69 5.62 -7.28
C ARG A 66 -2.96 6.85 -6.77
N GLU A 67 -2.93 7.07 -5.46
CA GLU A 67 -2.19 8.21 -4.88
C GLU A 67 -0.68 8.05 -5.11
N GLN A 68 -0.14 6.84 -4.96
CA GLN A 68 1.27 6.57 -5.27
C GLN A 68 1.60 6.72 -6.77
N GLU A 69 0.68 6.34 -7.67
CA GLU A 69 0.85 6.60 -9.11
C GLU A 69 0.86 8.10 -9.43
N LYS A 70 -0.02 8.90 -8.80
CA LYS A 70 -0.01 10.35 -8.94
C LYS A 70 1.30 10.95 -8.44
N MET A 71 1.80 10.51 -7.28
CA MET A 71 3.10 10.96 -6.76
C MET A 71 4.22 10.63 -7.72
N ALA A 72 4.24 9.42 -8.29
CA ALA A 72 5.23 9.05 -9.30
C ALA A 72 5.17 9.97 -10.52
N ALA A 73 3.97 10.26 -11.02
CA ALA A 73 3.77 11.17 -12.16
C ALA A 73 4.29 12.59 -11.86
N ILE A 74 4.00 13.13 -10.68
CA ILE A 74 4.51 14.46 -10.26
C ILE A 74 6.04 14.50 -10.29
N HIS A 75 6.70 13.46 -9.75
CA HIS A 75 8.16 13.39 -9.77
C HIS A 75 8.74 13.21 -11.19
N GLU A 76 8.05 12.50 -12.07
CA GLU A 76 8.42 12.36 -13.49
C GLU A 76 8.24 13.67 -14.26
N GLU A 77 7.17 14.42 -13.99
CA GLU A 77 6.95 15.75 -14.55
C GLU A 77 8.04 16.73 -14.12
N MET A 78 8.46 16.69 -12.85
CA MET A 78 9.59 17.49 -12.36
C MET A 78 10.89 17.17 -13.10
N LEU A 79 11.15 15.89 -13.41
CA LEU A 79 12.30 15.49 -14.22
C LEU A 79 12.21 16.04 -15.64
N ALA A 80 11.05 15.94 -16.27
CA ALA A 80 10.82 16.42 -17.63
C ALA A 80 10.91 17.95 -17.73
N ALA A 81 10.46 18.67 -16.70
CA ALA A 81 10.52 20.12 -16.59
C ALA A 81 11.92 20.67 -16.23
N THR A 82 12.89 19.80 -15.94
CA THR A 82 14.28 20.18 -15.67
C THR A 82 15.24 19.81 -16.83
N PRO A 83 15.04 20.30 -18.07
CA PRO A 83 16.04 20.14 -19.11
C PRO A 83 17.14 21.21 -18.92
N GLY A 84 18.30 20.81 -18.41
CA GLY A 84 19.58 21.48 -18.68
C GLY A 84 19.70 23.00 -18.43
N SER A 85 18.98 23.60 -17.49
CA SER A 85 19.22 25.02 -17.08
C SER A 85 20.17 25.02 -15.88
N VAL A 86 21.45 25.34 -15.99
CA VAL A 86 22.04 26.51 -16.66
C VAL A 86 23.41 26.13 -17.25
N ALA A 87 23.72 26.60 -18.45
CA ALA A 87 25.10 26.69 -18.94
C ALA A 87 25.87 27.70 -18.08
N GLY A 88 26.35 27.24 -16.94
CA GLY A 88 27.15 27.97 -15.95
C GLY A 88 27.69 26.98 -14.92
N PRO A 89 28.84 27.25 -14.28
CA PRO A 89 29.49 26.29 -13.40
C PRO A 89 28.74 26.19 -12.07
N VAL A 90 27.61 25.50 -12.05
CA VAL A 90 26.95 25.05 -10.82
C VAL A 90 27.12 23.54 -10.76
N SER A 91 28.37 23.14 -10.51
CA SER A 91 28.75 21.75 -10.27
C SER A 91 28.03 21.22 -9.04
N GLY A 92 27.06 20.31 -9.22
CA GLY A 92 26.67 19.32 -8.20
C GLY A 92 25.18 19.13 -7.95
N THR A 93 24.37 20.20 -7.89
CA THR A 93 23.02 20.12 -7.29
C THR A 93 21.92 19.67 -8.26
N GLY A 94 22.03 20.01 -9.55
CA GLY A 94 21.03 19.63 -10.57
C GLY A 94 20.94 18.12 -10.81
N THR A 95 22.07 17.42 -10.77
CA THR A 95 22.14 15.96 -10.92
C THR A 95 21.58 15.24 -9.69
N GLU A 96 21.80 15.77 -8.49
CA GLU A 96 21.33 15.15 -7.26
C GLU A 96 19.80 15.22 -7.12
N LEU A 97 19.19 16.37 -7.41
CA LEU A 97 17.73 16.54 -7.40
C LEU A 97 17.04 15.68 -8.47
N GLN A 98 17.66 15.50 -9.63
CA GLN A 98 17.16 14.60 -10.68
C GLN A 98 17.27 13.13 -10.26
N MET A 99 18.39 12.72 -9.65
CA MET A 99 18.51 11.35 -9.12
C MET A 99 17.47 11.09 -8.03
N GLN A 100 17.32 12.01 -7.07
CA GLN A 100 16.31 11.92 -6.02
C GLN A 100 14.89 11.81 -6.59
N SER A 101 14.51 12.67 -7.54
CA SER A 101 13.19 12.63 -8.16
C SER A 101 12.93 11.32 -8.91
N ARG A 102 13.95 10.77 -9.58
CA ARG A 102 13.86 9.47 -10.24
C ARG A 102 13.65 8.33 -9.24
N ASP A 103 14.39 8.35 -8.14
CA ASP A 103 14.25 7.36 -7.07
C ASP A 103 12.87 7.45 -6.40
N PHE A 104 12.36 8.66 -6.17
CA PHE A 104 11.00 8.87 -5.68
C PHE A 104 9.95 8.30 -6.63
N ALA A 105 10.01 8.62 -7.92
CA ALA A 105 9.08 8.09 -8.91
C ALA A 105 9.12 6.56 -8.97
N TYR A 106 10.32 5.98 -8.96
CA TYR A 106 10.49 4.53 -8.94
C TYR A 106 9.90 3.87 -7.69
N ASN A 107 10.21 4.41 -6.50
CA ASN A 107 9.71 3.89 -5.23
C ASN A 107 8.19 4.04 -5.11
N ALA A 108 7.63 5.16 -5.57
CA ALA A 108 6.18 5.38 -5.60
C ALA A 108 5.48 4.36 -6.53
N ARG A 109 6.01 4.10 -7.73
CA ARG A 109 5.49 3.03 -8.61
C ARG A 109 5.57 1.65 -7.96
N ARG A 110 6.64 1.36 -7.22
CA ARG A 110 6.78 0.09 -6.48
C ARG A 110 5.75 -0.01 -5.36
N ALA A 111 5.53 1.08 -4.62
CA ALA A 111 4.51 1.16 -3.58
C ALA A 111 3.10 0.97 -4.16
N ALA A 112 2.80 1.58 -5.31
CA ALA A 112 1.53 1.41 -6.01
C ALA A 112 1.26 -0.06 -6.36
N ARG A 113 2.25 -0.75 -6.94
CA ARG A 113 2.14 -2.19 -7.25
C ARG A 113 1.91 -3.03 -6.00
N SER A 114 2.66 -2.75 -4.93
CA SER A 114 2.47 -3.44 -3.65
C SER A 114 1.05 -3.25 -3.12
N ALA A 115 0.51 -2.03 -3.18
CA ALA A 115 -0.85 -1.75 -2.77
C ALA A 115 -1.90 -2.47 -3.64
N ILE A 116 -1.68 -2.59 -4.95
CA ILE A 116 -2.54 -3.40 -5.83
C ILE A 116 -2.54 -4.88 -5.41
N GLU A 117 -1.39 -5.45 -5.11
CA GLU A 117 -1.31 -6.85 -4.66
C GLU A 117 -2.02 -7.04 -3.31
N MET A 118 -1.85 -6.10 -2.37
CA MET A 118 -2.62 -6.13 -1.11
C MET A 118 -4.12 -6.05 -1.37
N ALA A 119 -4.58 -5.20 -2.30
CA ALA A 119 -5.99 -5.13 -2.64
C ALA A 119 -6.54 -6.48 -3.15
N LYS A 120 -5.81 -7.15 -4.05
CA LYS A 120 -6.19 -8.48 -4.57
C LYS A 120 -6.23 -9.54 -3.46
N GLU A 121 -5.26 -9.49 -2.54
CA GLU A 121 -5.23 -10.42 -1.41
C GLU A 121 -6.47 -10.27 -0.52
N GLN A 122 -6.86 -9.03 -0.21
CA GLN A 122 -8.06 -8.77 0.59
C GLN A 122 -9.34 -9.25 -0.12
N GLU A 123 -9.45 -9.09 -1.44
CA GLU A 123 -10.57 -9.65 -2.22
C GLU A 123 -10.59 -11.19 -2.19
N ALA A 124 -9.43 -11.83 -2.25
CA ALA A 124 -9.31 -13.27 -2.14
C ALA A 124 -9.69 -13.77 -0.74
N ILE A 125 -9.40 -13.01 0.32
CA ILE A 125 -9.86 -13.31 1.68
C ILE A 125 -11.38 -13.16 1.77
N ALA A 126 -11.95 -12.05 1.28
CA ALA A 126 -13.38 -11.82 1.26
C ALA A 126 -14.14 -12.95 0.55
N SER A 127 -13.64 -13.37 -0.61
CA SER A 127 -14.22 -14.47 -1.41
C SER A 127 -14.21 -15.80 -0.64
N ARG A 128 -13.11 -16.14 0.03
CA ARG A 128 -12.99 -17.36 0.85
C ARG A 128 -13.94 -17.34 2.04
N LEU A 129 -14.08 -16.19 2.71
CA LEU A 129 -15.00 -16.04 3.84
C LEU A 129 -16.47 -16.18 3.39
N GLN A 130 -16.84 -15.60 2.25
CA GLN A 130 -18.19 -15.75 1.69
C GLN A 130 -18.52 -17.20 1.32
N GLN A 131 -17.59 -17.92 0.70
CA GLN A 131 -17.75 -19.34 0.38
C GLN A 131 -17.91 -20.20 1.64
N THR A 132 -17.15 -19.89 2.69
CA THR A 132 -17.23 -20.62 3.97
C THR A 132 -18.57 -20.40 4.68
N GLN A 133 -19.14 -19.20 4.56
CA GLN A 133 -20.44 -18.85 5.17
C GLN A 133 -21.65 -19.44 4.43
N THR A 134 -21.50 -19.78 3.15
CA THR A 134 -22.58 -20.28 2.29
C THR A 134 -22.60 -21.81 2.16
N ALA A 135 -21.59 -22.51 2.68
CA ALA A 135 -21.56 -23.96 2.68
C ALA A 135 -22.55 -24.56 3.72
N PRO A 136 -23.46 -25.47 3.34
CA PRO A 136 -24.34 -26.16 4.28
C PRO A 136 -23.52 -27.07 5.20
N ARG A 137 -23.84 -27.03 6.51
CA ARG A 137 -23.22 -27.88 7.55
C ARG A 137 -23.70 -29.32 7.48
#